data_AF-A0A4R8LVY9-F1
#
_entry.id   AF-A0A4R8LVY9-F1
#
_cell.length_a   1.000
_cell.length_b   1.000
_cell.length_c   1.000
_cell.angle_alpha   90.00
_cell.angle_beta   90.00
_cell.angle_gamma   90.00
#
_symmetry.space_group_name_H-M   'P 1'
#
loop_
_entity.id
_entity.type
_entity.pdbx_description
1 polymer ?
#
loop_
_entity_poly.entity_id
_entity_poly.type
_entity_poly.pdbx_seq_one_letter_code
_entity_poly.pdbx_strand_id
1 'polypeptide(L)'
;MKKCTASSSSGPEATVPDPLTELLRRGARDLIAKAVEAELESLLEACTSLRLEDGRAAVVRNGYLPGRAVQTGIGDVEVRVPKVRDRSGSGIVFNSSLLGYYGLREPLFRF
;
A
#
# COMPACT_ATOMS: atom_id res chain seq x y z
N MET A 1 -39.26 24.95 2.47
CA MET A 1 -38.00 24.18 2.66
C MET A 1 -37.66 23.49 1.35
N LYS A 2 -36.55 23.82 0.69
CA LYS A 2 -36.12 23.16 -0.56
C LYS A 2 -35.06 22.11 -0.21
N LYS A 3 -35.30 20.85 -0.59
CA LYS A 3 -34.34 19.76 -0.40
C LYS A 3 -33.35 19.78 -1.56
N CYS A 4 -32.06 19.88 -1.25
CA CYS A 4 -30.99 19.76 -2.22
C CYS A 4 -30.66 18.27 -2.39
N THR A 5 -31.04 17.70 -3.52
CA THR A 5 -30.71 16.33 -3.91
C THR A 5 -29.32 16.34 -4.54
N ALA A 6 -28.39 15.56 -3.99
CA ALA A 6 -27.06 15.39 -4.56
C ALA A 6 -27.16 14.64 -5.90
N SER A 7 -26.73 15.28 -6.99
CA SER A 7 -26.66 14.68 -8.32
C SER A 7 -25.43 13.80 -8.44
N SER A 8 -25.62 12.51 -8.66
CA SER A 8 -24.58 11.57 -9.07
C SER A 8 -24.26 11.77 -10.54
N SER A 9 -23.02 12.16 -10.88
CA SER A 9 -22.57 12.23 -12.28
C SER A 9 -21.75 11.01 -12.66
N SER A 10 -22.24 10.30 -13.66
CA SER A 10 -21.64 9.15 -14.37
C SER A 10 -20.97 9.60 -15.67
N GLY A 11 -19.76 9.10 -15.97
CA GLY A 11 -19.17 9.10 -17.34
C GLY A 11 -18.16 10.21 -17.65
N PRO A 12 -17.27 10.01 -18.65
CA PRO A 12 -15.91 10.52 -18.64
C PRO A 12 -15.84 11.97 -19.16
N GLU A 13 -16.16 12.93 -18.29
CA GLU A 13 -15.80 14.32 -18.52
C GLU A 13 -14.31 14.53 -18.25
N ALA A 14 -13.69 15.31 -19.12
CA ALA A 14 -12.30 15.73 -19.04
C ALA A 14 -11.92 16.09 -17.60
N THR A 15 -10.79 15.53 -17.16
CA THR A 15 -10.26 15.65 -15.80
C THR A 15 -9.92 17.11 -15.52
N VAL A 16 -10.90 17.91 -15.10
CA VAL A 16 -10.62 19.15 -14.41
C VAL A 16 -9.85 18.74 -13.16
N PRO A 17 -8.61 19.21 -12.95
CA PRO A 17 -7.87 18.86 -11.75
C PRO A 17 -8.65 19.39 -10.55
N ASP A 18 -9.33 18.50 -9.81
CA ASP A 18 -9.94 18.84 -8.54
C ASP A 18 -8.84 18.87 -7.46
N PRO A 19 -8.44 20.06 -6.98
CA PRO A 19 -7.31 20.20 -6.07
C PRO A 19 -7.57 19.49 -4.72
N LEU A 20 -8.84 19.36 -4.31
CA LEU A 20 -9.20 18.65 -3.08
C LEU A 20 -9.03 17.15 -3.23
N THR A 21 -9.50 16.56 -4.34
CA THR A 21 -9.31 15.14 -4.61
C THR A 21 -7.83 14.78 -4.72
N GLU A 22 -7.00 15.60 -5.37
CA GLU A 22 -5.56 15.32 -5.47
C GLU A 22 -4.86 15.43 -4.10
N LEU A 23 -5.21 16.42 -3.29
CA LEU A 23 -4.70 16.54 -1.92
C LEU A 23 -5.05 15.31 -1.08
N LEU A 24 -6.31 14.87 -1.14
CA LEU A 24 -6.77 13.69 -0.42
C LEU A 24 -6.11 12.40 -0.94
N ARG A 25 -5.91 12.26 -2.26
CA ARG A 25 -5.21 11.13 -2.86
C ARG A 25 -3.75 11.06 -2.39
N ARG A 26 -3.07 12.20 -2.35
CA ARG A 26 -1.70 12.30 -1.80
C ARG A 26 -1.67 11.94 -0.32
N GLY A 27 -2.59 12.50 0.47
CA GLY A 27 -2.69 12.18 1.90
C GLY A 27 -2.96 10.70 2.15
N ALA A 28 -3.85 10.09 1.38
CA ALA A 28 -4.13 8.67 1.44
C ALA A 28 -2.89 7.82 1.11
N ARG A 29 -2.13 8.19 0.06
CA ARG A 29 -0.86 7.53 -0.27
C ARG A 29 0.11 7.54 0.90
N ASP A 30 0.30 8.72 1.50
CA ASP A 30 1.25 8.90 2.61
C ASP A 30 0.80 8.13 3.87
N LEU A 31 -0.50 8.10 4.16
CA LEU A 31 -1.06 7.33 5.27
C LEU A 31 -0.89 5.83 5.08
N ILE A 32 -1.20 5.31 3.89
CA ILE A 32 -1.03 3.89 3.58
C ILE A 32 0.45 3.52 3.67
N ALA A 33 1.35 4.34 3.11
CA ALA A 33 2.79 4.09 3.18
C ALA A 33 3.27 4.00 4.63
N LYS A 34 2.88 4.93 5.50
CA LYS A 34 3.22 4.90 6.93
C LYS A 34 2.66 3.66 7.64
N ALA A 35 1.44 3.26 7.32
CA ALA A 35 0.83 2.10 7.93
C ALA A 35 1.58 0.81 7.55
N VAL A 36 2.00 0.68 6.29
CA VAL A 36 2.82 -0.46 5.84
C VAL A 36 4.22 -0.42 6.45
N GLU A 37 4.80 0.78 6.64
CA GLU A 37 6.09 0.92 7.33
C GLU A 37 6.00 0.51 8.81
N ALA A 38 4.89 0.80 9.49
CA ALA A 38 4.65 0.32 10.85
C ALA A 38 4.55 -1.21 10.92
N GLU A 39 3.86 -1.86 9.96
CA GLU A 39 3.84 -3.33 9.88
C GLU A 39 5.24 -3.92 9.68
N LEU A 40 6.06 -3.28 8.84
CA LEU A 40 7.43 -3.70 8.61
C LEU A 40 8.25 -3.61 9.90
N GLU A 41 8.12 -2.51 10.64
CA GLU A 41 8.83 -2.31 11.90
C GLU A 41 8.45 -3.40 12.90
N SER A 42 7.16 -3.72 13.05
CA SER A 42 6.71 -4.84 13.89
C SER A 42 7.31 -6.20 13.48
N LEU A 43 7.47 -6.46 12.17
CA LEU A 43 8.12 -7.69 11.71
C LEU A 43 9.63 -7.69 12.05
N LEU A 44 10.31 -6.56 11.90
CA LEU A 44 11.73 -6.43 12.23
C LEU A 44 11.96 -6.57 13.74
N GLU A 45 11.10 -5.98 14.57
CA GLU A 45 11.11 -6.12 16.02
C GLU A 45 10.99 -7.59 16.42
N ALA A 46 10.01 -8.32 15.86
CA ALA A 46 9.85 -9.75 16.08
C ALA A 46 11.08 -10.59 15.65
N CYS A 47 11.81 -10.11 14.64
CA CYS A 47 13.01 -10.75 14.12
C CYS A 47 14.31 -10.28 14.80
N THR A 48 14.26 -9.41 15.83
CA THR A 48 15.45 -8.87 16.50
C THR A 48 16.30 -9.95 17.17
N SER A 49 15.65 -11.01 17.66
CA SER A 49 16.30 -12.18 18.25
C SER A 49 17.02 -13.05 17.22
N LEU A 50 16.67 -12.93 15.93
CA LEU A 50 17.31 -13.67 14.85
C LEU A 50 18.55 -12.91 14.39
N ARG A 51 19.71 -13.42 14.83
CA ARG A 51 21.02 -12.92 14.43
C ARG A 51 21.79 -14.00 13.70
N LEU A 52 22.61 -13.57 12.75
CA LEU A 52 23.61 -14.43 12.12
C LEU A 52 24.71 -14.78 13.13
N GLU A 53 25.49 -15.82 12.83
CA GLU A 53 26.70 -16.20 13.58
C GLU A 53 27.65 -15.00 13.78
N ASP A 54 27.71 -14.10 12.79
CA ASP A 54 28.51 -12.87 12.82
C ASP A 54 27.91 -11.75 13.69
N GLY A 55 26.81 -11.99 14.42
CA GLY A 55 26.11 -11.01 15.27
C GLY A 55 25.27 -9.97 14.52
N ARG A 56 25.25 -10.01 13.18
CA ARG A 56 24.43 -9.12 12.34
C ARG A 56 22.96 -9.54 12.36
N ALA A 57 22.05 -8.59 12.17
CA ALA A 57 20.62 -8.89 12.00
C ALA A 57 20.41 -9.84 10.81
N ALA A 58 19.65 -10.92 11.02
CA ALA A 58 19.32 -11.89 9.98
C ALA A 58 18.38 -11.29 8.92
N VAL A 59 17.46 -10.43 9.37
CA VAL A 59 16.42 -9.84 8.54
C VAL A 59 16.68 -8.35 8.39
N VAL A 60 16.79 -7.86 7.16
CA VAL A 60 17.07 -6.45 6.87
C VAL A 60 16.13 -5.88 5.82
N ARG A 61 15.84 -4.59 5.93
CA ARG A 61 15.14 -3.85 4.88
C ARG A 61 16.03 -3.77 3.62
N ASN A 62 15.46 -4.14 2.48
CA ASN A 62 16.15 -4.23 1.18
C ASN A 62 15.36 -3.49 0.08
N GLY A 63 15.10 -2.20 0.32
CA GLY A 63 14.41 -1.33 -0.63
C GLY A 63 12.91 -1.53 -0.67
N TYR A 64 12.33 -1.39 -1.87
CA TYR A 64 10.88 -1.46 -2.13
C TYR A 64 10.59 -2.35 -3.34
N LEU A 65 9.42 -2.96 -3.34
CA LEU A 65 8.82 -3.58 -4.53
C LEU A 65 8.34 -2.50 -5.53
N PRO A 66 8.10 -2.87 -6.80
CA PRO A 66 7.44 -1.98 -7.75
C PRO A 66 6.14 -1.42 -7.17
N GLY A 67 5.90 -0.13 -7.42
CA GLY A 67 4.65 0.50 -6.99
C GLY A 67 3.45 -0.17 -7.65
N ARG A 68 2.35 -0.29 -6.91
CA ARG A 68 1.08 -0.81 -7.42
C ARG A 68 -0.07 0.11 -7.04
N ALA A 69 -1.09 0.15 -7.89
CA ALA A 69 -2.33 0.84 -7.58
C ALA A 69 -3.16 0.03 -6.56
N VAL A 70 -3.65 0.71 -5.54
CA VAL A 70 -4.58 0.19 -4.54
C VAL A 70 -5.89 0.92 -4.73
N GLN A 71 -6.98 0.17 -4.96
CA GLN A 71 -8.31 0.73 -5.10
C GLN A 71 -8.78 1.25 -3.73
N THR A 72 -9.15 2.52 -3.66
CA THR A 72 -9.72 3.16 -2.47
C THR A 72 -11.03 3.88 -2.81
N GLY A 73 -11.73 4.38 -1.80
CA GLY A 73 -12.95 5.18 -2.01
C GLY A 73 -12.73 6.47 -2.81
N ILE A 74 -11.49 6.97 -2.88
CA ILE A 74 -11.11 8.16 -3.67
C ILE A 74 -10.48 7.79 -5.03
N GLY A 75 -10.61 6.52 -5.42
CA GLY A 75 -10.02 5.95 -6.62
C GLY A 75 -8.67 5.28 -6.36
N ASP A 76 -7.90 5.09 -7.44
CA ASP A 76 -6.61 4.42 -7.38
C ASP A 76 -5.54 5.26 -6.69
N VAL A 77 -4.83 4.62 -5.76
CA VAL A 77 -3.67 5.20 -5.06
C VAL A 77 -2.46 4.32 -5.31
N GLU A 78 -1.44 4.86 -5.99
CA GLU A 78 -0.16 4.17 -6.14
C GLU A 78 0.61 4.10 -4.83
N VAL A 79 0.93 2.88 -4.38
CA VAL A 79 1.67 2.62 -3.14
C VAL A 79 2.82 1.66 -3.41
N ARG A 80 3.95 1.86 -2.70
CA ARG A 80 5.11 0.97 -2.73
C ARG A 80 5.18 0.17 -1.44
N VAL A 81 5.39 -1.13 -1.57
CA VAL A 81 5.54 -2.04 -0.42
C VAL A 81 7.03 -2.20 -0.13
N PRO A 82 7.50 -2.00 1.12
CA PRO A 82 8.88 -2.28 1.49
C PRO A 82 9.24 -3.74 1.22
N LYS A 83 10.50 -3.98 0.85
CA LYS A 83 11.03 -5.32 0.66
C LYS A 83 11.97 -5.65 1.80
N VAL A 84 11.87 -6.87 2.29
CA VAL A 84 12.79 -7.45 3.28
C VAL A 84 13.68 -8.48 2.60
N ARG A 85 14.93 -8.54 3.04
CA ARG A 85 15.86 -9.61 2.68
C ARG A 85 16.20 -10.40 3.93
N ASP A 86 15.87 -11.67 3.88
CA ASP A 86 16.35 -12.65 4.83
C ASP A 86 17.77 -13.12 4.46
N ARG A 87 18.64 -13.21 5.46
CA ARG A 87 20.01 -13.71 5.38
C ARG A 87 20.22 -15.02 6.16
N SER A 88 19.28 -15.44 7.03
CA SER A 88 19.41 -16.69 7.77
C SER A 88 19.03 -17.92 6.94
N GLY A 89 18.35 -17.73 5.81
CA GLY A 89 17.86 -18.83 4.98
C GLY A 89 16.57 -19.48 5.51
N SER A 90 15.91 -18.83 6.46
CA SER A 90 14.64 -19.29 7.05
C SER A 90 13.44 -19.03 6.14
N GLY A 91 13.61 -18.23 5.08
CA GLY A 91 12.57 -17.92 4.12
C GLY A 91 11.63 -16.80 4.60
N ILE A 92 12.11 -15.90 5.44
CA ILE A 92 11.29 -14.80 5.99
C ILE A 92 11.00 -13.79 4.89
N VAL A 93 9.71 -13.59 4.59
CA VAL A 93 9.23 -12.63 3.60
C VAL A 93 8.24 -11.68 4.26
N PHE A 94 8.41 -10.38 4.02
CA PHE A 94 7.45 -9.38 4.44
C PHE A 94 6.25 -9.39 3.49
N ASN A 95 5.07 -9.68 4.03
CA ASN A 95 3.78 -9.52 3.36
C ASN A 95 2.94 -8.56 4.21
N SER A 96 2.51 -7.45 3.61
CA SER A 96 1.62 -6.50 4.27
C SER A 96 0.23 -7.14 4.44
N SER A 97 -0.34 -7.06 5.64
CA SER A 97 -1.71 -7.53 5.89
C SER A 97 -2.74 -6.50 5.42
N LEU A 98 -2.37 -5.21 5.48
CA LEU A 98 -3.16 -4.09 5.00
C LEU A 98 -3.38 -4.14 3.49
N LEU A 99 -2.33 -4.48 2.74
CA LEU A 99 -2.36 -4.52 1.29
C LEU A 99 -2.40 -5.97 0.82
N GLY A 100 -3.60 -6.51 0.64
CA GLY A 100 -3.84 -7.88 0.19
C GLY A 100 -2.88 -8.37 -0.89
N TYR A 101 -2.59 -9.66 -0.86
CA TYR A 101 -1.72 -10.33 -1.83
C TYR A 101 -2.36 -10.28 -3.21
N TYR A 102 -1.63 -9.76 -4.20
CA TYR A 102 -2.13 -9.40 -5.54
C TYR A 102 -3.46 -8.64 -5.51
N GLY A 103 -3.41 -7.32 -5.66
CA GLY A 103 -4.62 -6.49 -5.75
C GLY A 103 -5.59 -7.13 -6.73
N LEU A 104 -6.77 -7.52 -6.24
CA LEU A 104 -7.78 -8.24 -7.00
C LEU A 104 -8.13 -7.43 -8.25
N ARG A 105 -7.48 -7.77 -9.35
CA ARG A 105 -7.91 -7.43 -10.70
C ARG A 105 -8.39 -8.74 -11.33
N GLU A 106 -9.58 -9.16 -10.95
CA GLU A 106 -10.45 -9.79 -11.93
C GLU A 106 -11.17 -8.64 -12.63
N PRO A 107 -10.85 -8.31 -13.89
CA PRO A 107 -11.70 -7.43 -14.66
C PRO A 107 -12.98 -8.21 -15.03
N LEU A 108 -13.93 -8.30 -14.10
CA LEU A 108 -15.30 -8.73 -14.40
C LEU A 108 -16.06 -7.57 -15.05
N PHE A 109 -15.58 -7.14 -16.22
CA PHE A 109 -16.41 -6.50 -17.25
C PHE A 109 -16.02 -7.15 -18.58
N ARG A 110 -16.42 -8.42 -18.76
CA ARG A 110 -16.71 -8.95 -20.08
C ARG A 110 -18.12 -8.47 -20.44
N PHE A 111 -18.20 -7.62 -21.46
CA PHE A 111 -19.44 -7.37 -22.19
C PHE A 111 -19.89 -8.64 -22.91
#